data_AF-A0A6I4N4E9-F1
#
_entry.id   AF-A0A6I4N4E9-F1
#
_cell.length_a   1.000
_cell.length_b   1.000
_cell.length_c   1.000
_cell.angle_alpha   90.00
_cell.angle_beta   90.00
_cell.angle_gamma   90.00
#
_symmetry.space_group_name_H-M   'P 1'
#
loop_
_entity.id
_entity.type
_entity.pdbx_description
1 polymer ?
#
loop_
_entity_poly.entity_id
_entity_poly.type
_entity_poly.pdbx_seq_one_letter_code
_entity_poly.pdbx_strand_id
1 'polypeptide(L)'
;MEQMIETLEREFRAEDGSFLLRLRSDLTWDRSAFTRLERAMRAVCAHFQSTSQLDRWLADGFYEVATAVPGWTAHPDFPRPAPAAYYEDCLERIGDLADWFFRGESSYGDGHVWADL
;
A
#
# COMPACT_ATOMS: atom_id res chain seq x y z
N MET A 1 1.99 16.51 -3.40
CA MET A 1 1.94 15.90 -2.05
C MET A 1 0.52 15.85 -1.55
N GLU A 2 -0.17 16.99 -1.48
CA GLU A 2 -1.61 17.09 -1.14
C GLU A 2 -2.47 16.02 -1.82
N GLN A 3 -2.42 15.90 -3.16
CA GLN A 3 -3.13 14.87 -3.90
C GLN A 3 -2.80 13.42 -3.48
N MET A 4 -1.56 13.13 -3.07
CA MET A 4 -1.16 11.79 -2.61
C MET A 4 -1.72 11.51 -1.21
N ILE A 5 -1.70 12.51 -0.33
CA ILE A 5 -2.30 12.43 1.00
C ILE A 5 -3.81 12.24 0.90
N GLU A 6 -4.49 13.01 0.03
CA GLU A 6 -5.91 12.82 -0.27
C GLU A 6 -6.20 11.42 -0.81
N THR A 7 -5.34 10.90 -1.69
CA THR A 7 -5.48 9.53 -2.21
C THR A 7 -5.40 8.52 -1.05
N LEU A 8 -4.43 8.65 -0.15
CA LEU A 8 -4.32 7.76 1.01
C LEU A 8 -5.49 7.91 1.98
N GLU A 9 -5.97 9.12 2.23
CA GLU A 9 -7.13 9.34 3.10
C GLU A 9 -8.36 8.59 2.58
N ARG A 10 -8.63 8.67 1.27
CA ARG A 10 -9.74 7.97 0.62
C ARG A 10 -9.55 6.46 0.62
N GLU A 11 -8.33 5.99 0.36
CA GLU A 11 -7.98 4.57 0.40
C GLU A 11 -8.17 3.99 1.81
N PHE A 12 -7.60 4.62 2.83
CA PHE A 12 -7.65 4.15 4.22
C PHE A 12 -9.05 4.22 4.82
N ARG A 13 -9.91 5.14 4.36
CA ARG A 13 -11.33 5.18 4.72
C ARG A 13 -12.19 4.18 3.95
N ALA A 14 -11.59 3.40 3.03
CA ALA A 14 -12.29 2.49 2.14
C ALA A 14 -13.46 3.18 1.41
N GLU A 15 -13.22 4.38 0.88
CA GLU A 15 -14.23 5.12 0.12
C GLU A 15 -14.50 4.48 -1.26
N ASP A 16 -15.59 4.92 -1.91
CA ASP A 16 -15.95 4.46 -3.25
C ASP A 16 -14.79 4.63 -4.24
N GLY A 17 -14.44 3.51 -4.88
CA GLY A 17 -13.34 3.44 -5.86
C GLY A 17 -11.95 3.17 -5.26
N SER A 18 -11.83 3.03 -3.94
CA SER A 18 -10.60 2.58 -3.27
C SER A 18 -10.30 1.11 -3.55
N PHE A 19 -9.01 0.77 -3.47
CA PHE A 19 -8.54 -0.61 -3.49
C PHE A 19 -9.07 -1.41 -2.30
N LEU A 20 -8.97 -0.85 -1.08
CA LEU A 20 -9.35 -1.57 0.14
C LEU A 20 -10.83 -1.93 0.18
N LEU A 21 -11.73 -1.06 -0.29
CA LEU A 21 -13.16 -1.35 -0.35
C LEU A 21 -13.45 -2.55 -1.25
N ARG A 22 -12.91 -2.54 -2.47
CA ARG A 22 -13.12 -3.62 -3.45
C ARG A 22 -12.50 -4.94 -3.01
N LEU A 23 -11.32 -4.86 -2.39
CA LEU A 23 -10.63 -6.04 -1.91
C LEU A 23 -11.42 -6.72 -0.79
N ARG A 24 -11.86 -5.94 0.21
CA ARG A 24 -12.55 -6.47 1.40
C ARG A 24 -13.99 -6.87 1.13
N SER A 25 -14.73 -6.10 0.34
CA SER A 25 -16.17 -6.30 0.13
C SER A 25 -16.47 -7.21 -1.07
N ASP A 26 -15.70 -7.06 -2.15
CA ASP A 26 -16.00 -7.70 -3.43
C ASP A 26 -15.01 -8.81 -3.80
N LEU A 27 -14.03 -9.11 -2.92
CA LEU A 27 -12.94 -10.06 -3.15
C LEU A 27 -12.22 -9.81 -4.48
N THR A 28 -12.13 -8.54 -4.88
CA THR A 28 -11.62 -8.13 -6.18
C THR A 28 -10.31 -7.39 -6.02
N TRP A 29 -9.23 -7.97 -6.57
CA TRP A 29 -7.96 -7.27 -6.70
C TRP A 29 -7.98 -6.35 -7.94
N ASP A 30 -8.36 -5.10 -7.74
CA ASP A 30 -8.25 -4.07 -8.80
C ASP A 30 -6.80 -3.57 -8.88
N ARG A 31 -6.09 -4.03 -9.92
CA ARG A 31 -4.69 -3.63 -10.16
C ARG A 31 -4.52 -2.12 -10.28
N SER A 32 -5.42 -1.45 -11.00
CA SER A 32 -5.29 0.01 -11.20
C SER A 32 -5.50 0.77 -9.90
N ALA A 33 -6.38 0.28 -9.02
CA ALA A 33 -6.53 0.85 -7.67
C ALA A 33 -5.30 0.57 -6.81
N PHE A 34 -4.78 -0.65 -6.84
CA PHE A 34 -3.55 -1.02 -6.14
C PHE A 34 -2.36 -0.13 -6.55
N THR A 35 -2.11 0.05 -7.86
CA THR A 35 -1.03 0.90 -8.37
C THR A 35 -1.17 2.35 -7.89
N ARG A 36 -2.40 2.89 -7.74
CA ARG A 36 -2.61 4.23 -7.21
C ARG A 36 -2.27 4.31 -5.72
N LEU A 37 -2.75 3.34 -4.93
CA LEU A 37 -2.43 3.23 -3.51
C LEU A 37 -0.92 3.11 -3.29
N GLU A 38 -0.26 2.18 -3.98
CA GLU A 38 1.19 1.95 -3.89
C GLU A 38 1.99 3.22 -4.18
N ARG A 39 1.66 3.91 -5.29
CA ARG A 39 2.36 5.14 -5.67
C ARG A 39 2.14 6.26 -4.66
N ALA A 40 0.94 6.38 -4.10
CA ALA A 40 0.63 7.36 -3.07
C ALA A 40 1.39 7.05 -1.77
N MET A 41 1.40 5.79 -1.33
CA MET A 41 2.17 5.33 -0.16
C MET A 41 3.65 5.65 -0.34
N ARG A 42 4.23 5.27 -1.48
CA ARG A 42 5.63 5.53 -1.81
C ARG A 42 5.98 7.02 -1.81
N ALA A 43 5.13 7.85 -2.40
CA ALA A 43 5.34 9.30 -2.42
C ALA A 43 5.30 9.90 -0.99
N VAL A 44 4.42 9.39 -0.13
CA VAL A 44 4.33 9.80 1.27
C VAL A 44 5.55 9.32 2.08
N CYS A 45 6.05 8.10 1.88
CA CYS A 45 7.28 7.65 2.52
C CYS A 45 8.47 8.55 2.18
N ALA A 46 8.64 8.89 0.90
CA ALA A 46 9.69 9.81 0.46
C ALA A 46 9.53 11.23 1.07
N HIS A 47 8.30 11.68 1.29
CA HIS A 47 8.04 12.99 1.90
C HIS A 47 8.32 13.03 3.39
N PHE A 48 7.96 11.98 4.11
CA PHE A 48 8.17 11.86 5.56
C PHE A 48 9.55 11.30 5.92
N GLN A 49 10.39 10.98 4.93
CA GLN A 49 11.76 10.50 5.16
C GLN A 49 12.51 11.44 6.10
N SER A 50 13.17 10.85 7.10
CA SER A 50 13.90 11.57 8.17
C SER A 50 13.07 12.52 9.04
N THR A 51 11.74 12.49 8.96
CA THR A 51 10.86 13.23 9.87
C THR A 51 10.70 12.44 11.18
N SER A 52 10.74 13.12 12.33
CA SER A 52 10.65 12.48 13.65
C SER A 52 9.21 12.32 14.18
N GLN A 53 8.23 12.91 13.49
CA GLN A 53 6.83 12.89 13.86
C GLN A 53 5.98 12.41 12.69
N LEU A 54 5.18 11.37 12.95
CA LEU A 54 4.23 10.82 11.99
C LEU A 54 2.82 11.22 12.42
N ASP A 55 1.98 11.57 11.44
CA ASP A 55 0.56 11.74 11.71
C ASP A 55 -0.06 10.40 12.05
N ARG A 56 -0.79 10.35 13.17
CA ARG A 56 -1.35 9.09 13.68
C ARG A 56 -2.24 8.38 12.66
N TRP A 57 -3.04 9.13 11.91
CA TRP A 57 -3.95 8.54 10.92
C TRP A 57 -3.21 7.95 9.73
N LEU A 58 -2.06 8.52 9.33
CA LEU A 58 -1.19 7.92 8.31
C LEU A 58 -0.55 6.64 8.85
N ALA A 59 0.04 6.70 10.05
CA ALA A 59 0.64 5.54 10.70
C ALA A 59 -0.35 4.36 10.82
N ASP A 60 -1.57 4.64 11.26
CA ASP A 60 -2.65 3.66 11.35
C ASP A 60 -3.00 3.06 9.99
N GLY A 61 -3.17 3.89 8.95
CA GLY A 61 -3.46 3.41 7.60
C GLY A 61 -2.36 2.54 6.99
N PHE A 62 -1.09 2.94 7.11
CA PHE A 62 0.03 2.10 6.66
C PHE A 62 0.07 0.76 7.39
N TYR A 63 -0.16 0.76 8.70
CA TYR A 63 -0.24 -0.47 9.50
C TYR A 63 -1.39 -1.38 9.06
N GLU A 64 -2.59 -0.83 8.90
CA GLU A 64 -3.77 -1.58 8.48
C GLU A 64 -3.59 -2.19 7.09
N VAL A 65 -3.05 -1.45 6.11
CA VAL A 65 -2.79 -2.01 4.77
C VAL A 65 -1.78 -3.16 4.86
N ALA A 66 -0.69 -3.00 5.61
CA ALA A 66 0.35 -4.02 5.74
C ALA A 66 -0.08 -5.28 6.49
N THR A 67 -1.06 -5.17 7.38
CA THR A 67 -1.50 -6.31 8.21
C THR A 67 -2.79 -6.95 7.69
N ALA A 68 -3.72 -6.17 7.14
CA ALA A 68 -5.03 -6.66 6.73
C ALA A 68 -5.01 -7.26 5.31
N VAL A 69 -4.32 -6.64 4.34
CA VAL A 69 -4.30 -7.09 2.94
C VAL A 69 -3.74 -8.52 2.80
N PRO A 70 -2.61 -8.90 3.45
CA PRO A 70 -2.17 -10.29 3.44
C PRO A 70 -3.22 -11.24 4.01
N GLY A 71 -3.87 -10.86 5.11
CA GLY A 71 -4.92 -11.67 5.75
C GLY A 71 -6.15 -11.89 4.86
N TRP A 72 -6.62 -10.84 4.18
CA TRP A 72 -7.78 -10.93 3.27
C TRP A 72 -7.50 -11.78 2.04
N THR A 73 -6.24 -11.86 1.61
CA THR A 73 -5.83 -12.59 0.41
C THR A 73 -5.19 -13.96 0.68
N ALA A 74 -5.04 -14.36 1.95
CA ALA A 74 -4.36 -15.59 2.34
C ALA A 74 -5.13 -16.87 1.99
N HIS A 75 -6.47 -16.79 1.86
CA HIS A 75 -7.28 -17.98 1.60
C HIS A 75 -6.93 -18.61 0.23
N PRO A 76 -6.75 -19.94 0.12
CA PRO A 76 -6.43 -20.59 -1.15
C PRO A 76 -7.40 -20.24 -2.29
N ASP A 77 -8.70 -20.14 -1.96
CA ASP A 77 -9.76 -19.82 -2.94
C ASP A 77 -9.92 -18.32 -3.26
N PHE A 78 -9.09 -17.44 -2.72
CA PHE A 78 -9.12 -16.02 -3.11
C PHE A 78 -8.90 -15.89 -4.64
N PRO A 79 -9.74 -15.13 -5.38
CA PRO A 79 -9.61 -15.03 -6.83
C PRO A 79 -8.27 -14.42 -7.27
N ARG A 80 -7.46 -15.20 -8.00
CA ARG A 80 -6.15 -14.79 -8.51
C ARG A 80 -6.05 -14.97 -10.03
N PRO A 81 -6.56 -14.01 -10.83
CA PRO A 81 -6.40 -14.04 -12.29
C PRO A 81 -4.97 -13.78 -12.76
N ALA A 82 -4.10 -13.22 -11.91
CA ALA A 82 -2.67 -13.06 -12.20
C ALA A 82 -1.83 -14.28 -11.76
N PRO A 83 -0.59 -14.43 -12.25
CA PRO A 83 0.37 -15.37 -11.66
C PRO A 83 0.59 -15.09 -10.16
N ALA A 84 0.90 -16.12 -9.37
CA ALA A 84 1.12 -16.00 -7.92
C ALA A 84 2.19 -14.95 -7.56
N ALA A 85 3.31 -14.94 -8.30
CA ALA A 85 4.41 -13.99 -8.15
C ALA A 85 3.94 -12.52 -8.14
N TYR A 86 2.92 -12.18 -8.95
CA TYR A 86 2.37 -10.83 -8.95
C TYR A 86 1.84 -10.39 -7.58
N TYR A 87 1.08 -11.26 -6.92
CA TYR A 87 0.50 -10.96 -5.62
C TYR A 87 1.57 -10.97 -4.54
N GLU A 88 2.52 -11.91 -4.62
CA GLU A 88 3.68 -11.97 -3.73
C GLU A 88 4.48 -10.66 -3.78
N ASP A 89 4.83 -10.19 -4.98
CA ASP A 89 5.53 -8.91 -5.19
C ASP A 89 4.72 -7.71 -4.65
N CYS A 90 3.39 -7.72 -4.83
CA CYS A 90 2.53 -6.66 -4.30
C CYS A 90 2.47 -6.65 -2.77
N LEU A 91 2.40 -7.82 -2.13
CA LEU A 91 2.36 -7.94 -0.68
C LEU A 91 3.71 -7.57 -0.05
N GLU A 92 4.81 -7.98 -0.68
CA GLU A 92 6.16 -7.55 -0.29
C GLU A 92 6.29 -6.02 -0.40
N ARG A 93 5.84 -5.44 -1.51
CA ARG A 93 5.83 -3.98 -1.72
C ARG A 93 5.09 -3.23 -0.62
N ILE A 94 3.91 -3.69 -0.20
CA ILE A 94 3.17 -3.08 0.90
C ILE A 94 4.01 -3.11 2.18
N GLY A 95 4.60 -4.26 2.49
CA GLY A 95 5.44 -4.46 3.68
C GLY A 95 6.62 -3.50 3.70
N ASP A 96 7.35 -3.39 2.59
CA ASP A 96 8.50 -2.49 2.48
C ASP A 96 8.13 -1.02 2.62
N LEU A 97 6.99 -0.62 2.04
CA LEU A 97 6.52 0.76 2.15
C LEU A 97 6.11 1.11 3.58
N ALA A 98 5.48 0.18 4.31
CA ALA A 98 5.18 0.36 5.73
C ALA A 98 6.46 0.41 6.58
N ASP A 99 7.42 -0.49 6.36
CA ASP A 99 8.69 -0.47 7.07
C ASP A 99 9.44 0.85 6.83
N TRP A 100 9.52 1.32 5.58
CA TRP A 100 10.08 2.63 5.25
C TRP A 100 9.36 3.75 5.99
N PHE A 101 8.03 3.80 5.95
CA PHE A 101 7.27 4.86 6.61
C PHE A 101 7.58 4.95 8.11
N PHE A 102 7.71 3.80 8.79
CA PHE A 102 7.97 3.77 10.23
C PHE A 102 9.44 3.97 10.60
N ARG A 103 10.40 3.48 9.80
CA ARG A 103 11.83 3.66 10.05
C ARG A 103 12.33 5.03 9.64
N GLY A 104 11.64 5.69 8.72
CA GLY A 104 12.02 6.98 8.17
C GLY A 104 13.16 6.90 7.15
N GLU A 105 13.52 5.70 6.68
CA GLU A 105 14.48 5.45 5.61
C GLU A 105 14.07 4.26 4.76
N SER A 106 14.35 4.33 3.45
CA SER A 106 14.05 3.24 2.51
C SER A 106 15.09 2.13 2.69
N SER A 107 14.63 0.88 2.82
CA SER A 107 15.53 -0.28 2.77
C SER A 107 16.19 -0.46 1.40
N TYR A 108 15.62 0.17 0.38
CA TYR A 108 16.23 0.30 -0.94
C TYR A 108 17.18 1.49 -0.97
N GLY A 109 18.39 1.26 -1.48
CA GLY A 109 19.38 2.33 -1.65
C GLY A 109 18.96 3.40 -2.66
N ASP A 110 19.69 4.51 -2.66
CA ASP A 110 19.45 5.65 -3.55
C ASP A 110 19.41 5.21 -5.03
N GLY A 111 18.40 5.70 -5.77
CA GLY A 111 18.24 5.42 -7.20
C GLY A 111 17.58 4.08 -7.53
N HIS A 112 17.02 3.38 -6.53
CA HIS A 112 16.20 2.19 -6.79
C HIS A 112 15.05 2.48 -7.77
N VAL A 113 14.92 1.64 -8.79
CA VAL A 113 13.85 1.71 -9.79
C VAL A 113 12.77 0.71 -9.41
N TRP A 114 11.63 1.25 -8.99
CA TRP A 114 10.47 0.46 -8.65
C TRP A 114 9.85 -0.15 -9.91
N ALA A 115 9.74 -1.47 -9.95
CA ALA A 115 8.99 -2.16 -11.00
C ALA A 115 7.49 -1.78 -10.91
N ASP A 116 6.87 -1.62 -12.07
CA ASP A 116 5.42 -1.46 -12.17
C ASP A 116 4.73 -2.79 -11.82
N LEU A 117 3.76 -2.70 -10.90
CA LEU A 117 2.87 -3.77 -10.43
C LEU A 117 1.41 -3.35 -10.71
#